data_AF-A0A2W1DS55-F1
#
_entry.id   AF-A0A2W1DS55-F1
#
_cell.length_a   1.000
_cell.length_b   1.000
_cell.length_c   1.000
_cell.angle_alpha   90.00
_cell.angle_beta   90.00
_cell.angle_gamma   90.00
#
_symmetry.space_group_name_H-M   'P 1'
#
loop_
_entity.id
_entity.type
_entity.pdbx_description
1 polymer ?
#
loop_
_entity_poly.entity_id
_entity_poly.type
_entity_poly.pdbx_seq_one_letter_code
_entity_poly.pdbx_strand_id
1 'polypeptide(L)'
;MAPTPPAFEDFHRRCLKVCSWLNRPDSASCTICTEDYDHVEHRTIRIKVKSPTLCNHVFCETCPQEMFSRRRVQDGANKCPLCRAVWFKAEFESPDAQRRRVMDSVETPATPPEADWQTFFTLGGWDY
;
A
#
# COMPACT_ATOMS: atom_id res chain seq x y z
N MET A 1 -0.95 7.00 -16.67
CA MET A 1 -0.89 5.65 -16.08
C MET A 1 -0.08 5.72 -14.80
N ALA A 2 -0.64 5.33 -13.66
CA ALA A 2 0.13 5.28 -12.41
C ALA A 2 1.16 4.13 -12.50
N PRO A 3 2.42 4.36 -12.11
CA PRO A 3 3.44 3.32 -12.19
C PRO A 3 3.10 2.16 -11.25
N THR A 4 3.04 0.95 -11.82
CA THR A 4 2.73 -0.27 -11.09
C THR A 4 3.85 -0.59 -10.10
N PRO A 5 3.54 -0.94 -8.83
CA PRO A 5 4.54 -1.40 -7.88
C PRO A 5 5.30 -2.63 -8.40
N PRO A 6 6.59 -2.78 -8.11
CA PRO A 6 7.37 -3.93 -8.53
C PRO A 6 6.94 -5.22 -7.81
N ALA A 7 7.30 -6.37 -8.38
CA ALA A 7 7.23 -7.66 -7.70
C ALA A 7 8.31 -7.75 -6.59
N PHE A 8 8.11 -8.66 -5.62
CA PHE A 8 9.03 -8.83 -4.49
C PHE A 8 10.47 -9.11 -4.94
N GLU A 9 10.67 -10.02 -5.90
CA GLU A 9 12.02 -10.37 -6.41
C GLU A 9 12.75 -9.18 -7.05
N ASP A 10 12.03 -8.35 -7.80
CA ASP A 10 12.59 -7.15 -8.41
C ASP A 10 12.93 -6.09 -7.35
N PHE A 11 12.05 -5.90 -6.38
CA PHE A 11 12.29 -5.02 -5.24
C PHE A 11 13.51 -5.49 -4.44
N HIS A 12 13.60 -6.78 -4.14
CA HIS A 12 14.69 -7.37 -3.38
C HIS A 12 16.05 -7.12 -4.04
N ARG A 13 16.12 -7.31 -5.36
CA ARG A 13 17.34 -7.13 -6.14
C ARG A 13 17.74 -5.66 -6.33
N ARG A 14 16.77 -4.78 -6.56
CA ARG A 14 17.02 -3.41 -7.04
C ARG A 14 16.96 -2.36 -5.94
N CYS A 15 16.08 -2.54 -4.97
CA CYS A 15 15.72 -1.50 -3.98
C CYS A 15 16.37 -1.71 -2.61
N LEU A 16 16.73 -2.94 -2.24
CA LEU A 16 17.47 -3.20 -1.01
C LEU A 16 18.98 -3.00 -1.23
N LYS A 17 19.59 -2.16 -0.40
CA LYS A 17 21.03 -1.89 -0.42
C LYS A 17 21.57 -1.99 0.99
N VAL A 18 22.58 -2.83 1.20
CA VAL A 18 23.34 -2.84 2.46
C VAL A 18 24.07 -1.51 2.58
N CYS A 19 23.93 -0.86 3.73
CA CYS A 19 24.67 0.37 4.01
C CYS A 19 26.09 0.02 4.43
N SER A 20 27.07 0.69 3.82
CA SER A 20 28.43 0.71 4.36
C SER A 20 28.51 1.64 5.57
N TRP A 21 29.53 1.45 6.41
CA TRP A 21 29.77 2.27 7.60
C TRP A 21 29.92 3.78 7.29
N LEU A 22 30.41 4.10 6.08
CA LEU A 22 30.54 5.46 5.58
C LEU A 22 29.19 6.15 5.27
N ASN A 23 28.10 5.39 5.20
CA ASN A 23 26.74 5.88 4.95
C ASN A 23 25.82 5.56 6.13
N ARG A 24 26.28 5.88 7.35
CA ARG A 24 25.47 5.72 8.56
C ARG A 24 24.21 6.59 8.45
N PRO A 25 23.02 6.06 8.79
CA PRO A 25 21.82 6.87 8.87
C PRO A 25 21.95 7.99 9.91
N ASP A 26 21.24 9.09 9.71
CA ASP A 26 21.19 10.20 10.69
C ASP A 26 20.57 9.76 12.03
N SER A 27 19.67 8.77 11.99
CA SER A 27 19.13 8.12 13.19
C SER A 27 20.10 7.06 13.71
N ALA A 28 20.39 7.06 15.02
CA ALA A 28 21.26 6.07 15.65
C ALA A 28 20.62 4.67 15.78
N SER A 29 19.29 4.59 15.73
CA SER A 29 18.52 3.36 16.00
C SER A 29 17.49 3.01 14.91
N CYS A 30 17.09 1.74 14.91
CA CYS A 30 16.08 1.17 14.02
C CYS A 30 14.67 1.49 14.49
N THR A 31 13.81 1.98 13.60
CA THR A 31 12.42 2.32 13.96
C THR A 31 11.48 1.11 14.09
N ILE A 32 11.94 -0.09 13.73
CA ILE A 32 11.15 -1.33 13.83
C ILE A 32 11.45 -2.06 15.14
N CYS A 33 12.72 -2.36 15.42
CA CYS A 33 13.13 -3.07 16.63
C CYS A 33 13.60 -2.14 17.76
N THR A 34 13.71 -0.83 17.52
CA THR A 34 14.20 0.19 18.48
C THR A 34 15.65 0.05 18.95
N GLU A 35 16.36 -0.96 18.46
CA GLU A 35 17.78 -1.20 18.76
C GLU A 35 18.72 -0.28 17.97
N ASP A 36 19.89 0.01 18.56
CA ASP A 36 20.96 0.77 17.93
C ASP A 36 21.63 -0.01 16.81
N TYR A 37 22.08 0.69 15.77
CA TYR A 37 22.75 0.02 14.65
C TYR A 37 24.16 -0.43 15.02
N ASP A 38 24.43 -1.72 14.80
CA ASP A 38 25.73 -2.34 15.05
C ASP A 38 26.22 -3.17 13.85
N HIS A 39 27.42 -3.76 13.99
CA HIS A 39 28.06 -4.54 12.94
C HIS A 39 27.77 -6.05 12.98
N VAL A 40 27.13 -6.52 14.04
CA VAL A 40 27.01 -7.94 14.38
C VAL A 40 25.57 -8.40 14.17
N GLU A 41 24.61 -7.80 14.87
CA GLU A 41 23.20 -8.18 14.89
C GLU A 41 22.32 -7.16 14.17
N HIS A 42 22.59 -5.87 14.33
CA HIS A 42 21.75 -4.76 13.84
C HIS A 42 22.37 -4.07 12.62
N ARG A 43 22.81 -4.86 11.64
CA ARG A 43 23.39 -4.34 10.39
C ARG A 43 22.37 -3.51 9.63
N THR A 44 22.79 -2.35 9.12
CA THR A 44 21.90 -1.41 8.42
C THR A 44 21.67 -1.77 6.95
N ILE A 45 20.41 -1.71 6.51
CA ILE A 45 20.02 -1.72 5.11
C ILE A 45 19.18 -0.48 4.79
N ARG A 46 19.32 0.01 3.55
CA ARG A 46 18.56 1.13 3.02
C ARG A 46 17.65 0.66 1.91
N ILE A 47 16.38 1.04 2.02
CA ILE A 47 15.36 0.74 1.02
C ILE A 47 15.22 1.97 0.12
N LYS A 48 15.69 1.83 -1.12
CA LYS A 48 15.64 2.86 -2.18
C LYS A 48 14.56 2.54 -3.20
N VAL A 49 13.38 3.10 -3.01
CA VAL A 49 12.28 3.05 -3.98
C VAL A 49 12.17 4.41 -4.67
N LYS A 50 12.11 4.41 -6.01
CA LYS A 50 11.97 5.63 -6.81
C LYS A 50 10.54 5.87 -7.30
N SER A 51 9.72 4.82 -7.35
CA SER A 51 8.38 4.82 -7.92
C SER A 51 7.57 3.67 -7.32
N PRO A 52 6.26 3.82 -7.03
CA PRO A 52 5.42 5.01 -7.27
C PRO A 52 5.67 6.17 -6.30
N THR A 53 6.27 5.90 -5.14
CA THR A 53 6.56 6.90 -4.11
C THR A 53 8.01 6.76 -3.66
N LEU A 54 8.71 7.89 -3.53
CA LEU A 54 10.11 7.88 -3.12
C LEU A 54 10.25 7.38 -1.66
N CYS A 55 11.15 6.42 -1.46
CA CYS A 55 11.54 5.92 -0.15
C CYS A 55 13.05 5.77 -0.09
N ASN A 56 13.66 6.22 1.01
CA ASN A 56 15.10 6.14 1.26
C ASN A 56 15.41 5.78 2.73
N HIS A 57 14.45 5.15 3.41
CA HIS A 57 14.53 4.83 4.84
C HIS A 57 15.52 3.70 5.12
N VAL A 58 16.12 3.74 6.31
CA VAL A 58 17.11 2.78 6.80
C VAL A 58 16.49 1.98 7.95
N PHE A 59 16.77 0.69 7.97
CA PHE A 59 16.33 -0.26 8.97
C PHE A 59 17.46 -1.27 9.24
N CYS A 60 17.32 -2.09 10.28
CA CYS A 60 18.13 -3.30 10.41
C CYS A 60 17.87 -4.25 9.24
N GLU A 61 18.84 -5.07 8.88
CA GLU A 61 18.75 -6.03 7.78
C GLU A 61 17.61 -7.05 7.98
N THR A 62 17.48 -7.54 9.21
CA THR A 62 16.55 -8.60 9.60
C THR A 62 15.11 -8.11 9.73
N CYS A 63 14.89 -6.88 10.22
CA CYS A 63 13.56 -6.34 10.48
C CYS A 63 12.62 -6.32 9.26
N PRO A 64 12.99 -5.72 8.11
CA PRO A 64 12.13 -5.73 6.94
C PRO A 64 12.07 -7.12 6.30
N GLN A 65 13.09 -7.98 6.45
CA GLN A 65 12.98 -9.39 6.02
C GLN A 65 11.88 -10.13 6.78
N GLU A 66 11.76 -9.92 8.09
CA GLU A 66 10.65 -10.48 8.87
C GLU A 66 9.30 -9.95 8.36
N MET A 67 9.20 -8.66 8.03
CA MET A 67 7.98 -8.11 7.40
C MET A 67 7.68 -8.81 6.07
N PHE A 68 8.70 -9.07 5.25
CA PHE A 68 8.57 -9.74 3.95
C PHE A 68 8.24 -11.23 4.09
N SER A 69 8.58 -11.87 5.21
CA SER A 69 8.20 -13.26 5.47
C SER A 69 6.67 -13.42 5.52
N ARG A 70 5.97 -12.37 5.96
CA ARG A 70 4.50 -12.32 6.05
C ARG A 70 3.84 -11.82 4.76
N ARG A 71 4.58 -11.69 3.65
CA ARG A 71 4.06 -11.11 2.39
C ARG A 71 2.84 -11.84 1.79
N ARG A 72 2.61 -13.10 2.17
CA ARG A 72 1.45 -13.90 1.72
C ARG A 72 0.14 -13.56 2.43
N VAL A 73 0.20 -12.87 3.57
CA VAL A 73 -0.96 -12.48 4.39
C VAL A 73 -1.17 -10.97 4.44
N GLN A 74 -0.36 -10.19 3.72
CA GLN A 74 -0.51 -8.75 3.70
C GLN A 74 -1.56 -8.32 2.67
N ASP A 75 -2.53 -7.51 3.11
CA ASP A 75 -3.59 -6.96 2.26
C ASP A 75 -3.01 -6.06 1.15
N GLY A 76 -2.84 -6.63 -0.03
CA GLY A 76 -2.59 -5.94 -1.29
C GLY A 76 -1.15 -5.47 -1.54
N ALA A 77 -0.44 -4.90 -0.56
CA ALA A 77 0.91 -4.37 -0.76
C ALA A 77 1.75 -4.23 0.53
N ASN A 78 3.06 -4.45 0.40
CA ASN A 78 4.04 -4.14 1.44
C ASN A 78 4.39 -2.65 1.39
N LYS A 79 4.39 -1.98 2.55
CA LYS A 79 4.61 -0.53 2.66
C LYS A 79 5.68 -0.20 3.69
N CYS A 80 6.34 0.93 3.48
CA CYS A 80 7.26 1.49 4.46
C CYS A 80 6.51 1.91 5.74
N PRO A 81 6.97 1.54 6.94
CA PRO A 81 6.33 1.98 8.19
C PRO A 81 6.47 3.48 8.44
N LEU A 82 7.48 4.14 7.84
CA LEU A 82 7.77 5.56 8.05
C LEU A 82 7.02 6.48 7.07
N CYS A 83 7.19 6.26 5.76
CA CYS A 83 6.55 7.11 4.74
C CYS A 83 5.36 6.47 4.03
N ARG A 84 4.98 5.24 4.37
CA ARG A 84 3.88 4.49 3.73
C ARG A 84 4.07 4.25 2.22
N ALA A 85 5.24 4.56 1.66
CA ALA A 85 5.59 4.26 0.29
C ALA A 85 5.45 2.76 0.03
N VAL A 86 4.81 2.42 -1.10
CA VAL A 86 4.64 1.02 -1.50
C VAL A 86 6.00 0.47 -1.95
N TRP A 87 6.43 -0.60 -1.31
CA TRP A 87 7.66 -1.31 -1.65
C TRP A 87 7.45 -2.31 -2.78
N PHE A 88 6.44 -3.18 -2.65
CA PHE A 88 6.06 -4.17 -3.65
C PHE A 88 4.62 -4.65 -3.44
N LYS A 89 4.02 -5.22 -4.48
CA LYS A 89 2.67 -5.80 -4.43
C LYS A 89 2.70 -7.14 -3.67
N ALA A 90 1.68 -7.40 -2.85
CA ALA A 90 1.54 -8.71 -2.21
C ALA A 90 1.30 -9.80 -3.28
N GLU A 91 1.91 -10.97 -3.08
CA GLU A 91 1.79 -12.10 -4.01
C GLU A 91 0.42 -12.79 -3.93
N PHE A 92 -0.29 -12.60 -2.83
CA PHE A 92 -1.61 -13.19 -2.59
C PHE A 92 -2.59 -12.08 -2.21
N GLU A 93 -3.75 -12.09 -2.85
CA GLU A 93 -4.87 -11.27 -2.42
C GLU A 93 -5.67 -12.07 -1.39
N SER A 94 -5.90 -11.48 -0.21
CA SER A 94 -6.75 -12.13 0.78
C SER A 94 -8.16 -12.31 0.20
N PRO A 95 -8.89 -13.40 0.55
CA PRO A 95 -10.27 -13.58 0.13
C PRO A 95 -11.15 -12.37 0.48
N ASP A 96 -10.86 -11.69 1.59
CA ASP A 96 -11.53 -10.46 2.01
C ASP A 96 -11.21 -9.26 1.11
N ALA A 97 -9.96 -9.11 0.66
CA ALA A 97 -9.61 -8.09 -0.32
C ALA A 97 -10.27 -8.36 -1.69
N GLN A 98 -10.35 -9.63 -2.10
CA GLN A 98 -11.10 -10.04 -3.30
C GLN A 98 -12.59 -9.72 -3.15
N ARG A 99 -13.21 -10.01 -2.00
CA ARG A 99 -14.61 -9.68 -1.70
C ARG A 99 -14.87 -8.17 -1.76
N ARG A 100 -13.98 -7.35 -1.19
CA ARG A 100 -14.10 -5.88 -1.25
C ARG A 100 -14.09 -5.37 -2.68
N ARG A 101 -13.17 -5.86 -3.55
CA ARG A 101 -13.16 -5.45 -4.97
C ARG A 101 -14.45 -5.82 -5.71
N VAL A 102 -15.01 -6.98 -5.41
CA VAL A 102 -16.28 -7.42 -6.03
C VAL A 102 -17.43 -6.52 -5.60
N MET A 103 -17.49 -6.10 -4.33
CA MET A 103 -18.53 -5.18 -3.86
C MET A 103 -18.36 -3.76 -4.41
N ASP A 104 -17.15 -3.22 -4.47
CA ASP A 104 -16.86 -1.91 -5.10
C ASP A 104 -17.18 -1.88 -6.61
N SER A 105 -17.21 -3.04 -7.27
CA SER A 105 -17.58 -3.16 -8.70
C SER A 105 -19.10 -3.26 -8.92
N VAL A 106 -19.89 -3.37 -7.84
CA VAL A 106 -21.36 -3.45 -7.87
C VAL A 106 -21.94 -2.17 -7.29
N GLU A 107 -21.52 -1.01 -7.79
CA GLU A 107 -22.27 0.22 -7.54
C GLU A 107 -22.26 1.15 -8.76
N THR A 108 -23.10 0.81 -9.74
CA THR A 108 -23.99 1.81 -10.33
C THR A 108 -25.27 1.07 -10.75
N PRO A 109 -26.33 1.06 -9.93
CA PRO A 109 -27.66 0.81 -10.47
C PRO A 109 -27.88 1.90 -11.50
N ALA A 110 -28.07 1.51 -12.77
CA ALA A 110 -28.55 2.42 -13.78
C ALA A 110 -29.78 3.13 -13.22
N THR A 111 -29.69 4.44 -13.02
CA THR A 111 -30.86 5.29 -12.81
C THR A 111 -31.85 4.95 -13.93
N PRO A 112 -33.06 4.46 -13.63
CA PRO A 112 -34.07 4.30 -14.66
C PRO A 112 -34.33 5.67 -15.32
N PRO A 113 -34.58 5.71 -16.64
CA PRO A 113 -34.84 6.96 -17.35
C PRO A 113 -35.98 7.71 -16.65
N GLU A 114 -35.76 9.01 -16.45
CA GLU A 114 -36.65 9.97 -15.79
C GLU A 114 -38.13 9.63 -15.99
N ALA A 115 -38.78 9.15 -14.93
CA ALA A 115 -40.22 9.27 -14.82
C ALA A 115 -40.52 10.75 -14.53
N ASP A 116 -40.92 11.44 -15.59
CA ASP A 116 -41.49 12.78 -15.63
C ASP A 116 -42.52 12.98 -14.51
N TRP A 117 -42.10 13.57 -13.39
CA TRP A 117 -42.98 13.86 -12.24
C TRP A 117 -43.93 15.04 -12.52
N GLN A 118 -43.85 15.67 -13.70
CA GLN A 118 -44.70 16.78 -14.10
C GLN A 118 -46.08 16.34 -14.59
N THR A 119 -46.29 15.06 -14.89
CA THR A 119 -47.61 14.57 -15.32
C THR A 119 -48.57 14.21 -14.17
N PHE A 120 -48.12 14.27 -12.90
CA PHE A 120 -48.96 13.88 -11.75
C PHE A 120 -49.80 15.02 -11.13
N PHE A 121 -49.58 16.29 -11.53
CA PHE A 121 -50.28 17.45 -10.94
C PHE A 121 -51.41 18.04 -11.79
N THR A 122 -51.87 17.35 -12.83
CA THR A 122 -53.04 17.76 -13.61
C THR A 122 -54.04 16.63 -13.70
N LEU A 123 -54.84 16.43 -12.64
CA LEU A 123 -56.24 16.00 -12.71
C LEU A 123 -56.79 15.91 -11.28
N GLY A 124 -57.53 16.93 -10.86
CA GLY A 124 -58.22 16.93 -9.57
C GLY A 124 -58.77 18.30 -9.23
N GLY A 125 -59.74 18.77 -10.02
CA GLY A 125 -60.54 19.93 -9.66
C GLY A 125 -61.27 19.69 -8.35
N TRP A 126 -61.25 20.71 -7.49
CA TRP A 126 -62.16 20.84 -6.36
C TRP A 126 -62.72 22.26 -6.42
N ASP A 127 -63.93 22.35 -6.98
CA ASP A 127 -64.88 23.42 -6.72
C ASP A 127 -65.25 23.37 -5.23
N TYR A 128 -64.96 24.44 -4.49
CA TYR A 128 -65.76 24.88 -3.34
C TYR A 128 -65.54 26.35 -3.03
#